data_AF-A0A970VNA4-F1
#
_entry.id   AF-A0A970VNA4-F1
#
_cell.length_a   1.000
_cell.length_b   1.000
_cell.length_c   1.000
_cell.angle_alpha   90.00
_cell.angle_beta   90.00
_cell.angle_gamma   90.00
#
_symmetry.space_group_name_H-M   'P 1'
#
loop_
_entity.id
_entity.type
_entity.pdbx_description
1 polymer ?
#
loop_
_entity_poly.entity_id
_entity_poly.type
_entity_poly.pdbx_seq_one_letter_code
_entity_poly.pdbx_strand_id
1 'polypeptide(L)' 'MIRFGPAGNGQSFYDAGYTSSLDVPKFLAQVGLNAYEYQCGRGVNVKEEFCRTLAGAA' A
#
# COMPACT_ATOMS: atom_id res chain seq x y z
N MET A 1 -15.24 13.54 0.59
CA MET A 1 -15.12 12.16 1.09
C MET A 1 -13.91 12.11 2.01
N ILE A 2 -14.05 11.51 3.20
CA ILE A 2 -12.94 11.36 4.15
C ILE A 2 -12.07 10.17 3.71
N ARG A 3 -10.75 10.34 3.79
CA ARG A 3 -9.74 9.31 3.50
C ARG A 3 -9.19 8.79 4.83
N PHE A 4 -9.19 7.47 5.01
CA PHE A 4 -8.78 6.81 6.23
C PHE A 4 -7.97 5.55 5.90
N GLY A 5 -6.80 5.44 6.51
CA GLY A 5 -5.91 4.29 6.40
C GLY A 5 -4.51 4.58 6.92
N PRO A 6 -3.62 3.59 6.89
CA PRO A 6 -2.33 3.66 7.55
C PRO A 6 -1.28 4.35 6.68
N ALA A 7 -0.25 4.87 7.35
CA ALA A 7 1.03 5.13 6.72
C ALA A 7 1.90 3.88 6.88
N GLY A 8 2.26 3.23 5.77
CA GLY A 8 3.04 1.99 5.79
C GLY A 8 2.26 0.77 6.28
N ASN A 9 2.97 -0.35 6.42
CA ASN A 9 2.40 -1.65 6.76
C ASN A 9 2.59 -1.95 8.26
N GLY A 10 1.49 -2.22 8.97
CA GLY A 10 1.50 -2.69 10.35
C GLY A 10 1.55 -4.20 10.47
N GLN A 11 1.64 -4.72 11.71
CA GLN A 11 1.74 -6.16 11.97
C GLN A 11 0.58 -6.96 11.36
N SER A 12 -0.65 -6.43 11.41
CA SER A 12 -1.85 -7.07 10.84
C SER A 12 -1.76 -7.35 9.33
N PHE A 13 -0.99 -6.54 8.58
CA PHE A 13 -0.76 -6.76 7.15
C PHE A 13 0.10 -8.01 6.93
N TYR A 14 1.17 -8.14 7.71
CA TYR A 14 2.08 -9.28 7.65
C TYR A 14 1.43 -10.57 8.19
N ASP A 15 0.65 -10.47 9.27
CA ASP A 15 -0.10 -11.60 9.84
C ASP A 15 -1.15 -12.15 8.86
N ALA A 16 -1.69 -11.30 7.98
CA ALA A 16 -2.58 -11.69 6.89
C ALA A 16 -1.84 -12.35 5.69
N GLY A 17 -0.52 -12.53 5.78
CA GLY A 17 0.32 -13.18 4.78
C GLY A 17 0.78 -12.28 3.63
N TYR A 18 0.56 -10.96 3.72
CA TYR A 18 0.99 -10.02 2.71
C TYR A 18 2.42 -9.52 2.94
N THR A 19 3.14 -9.25 1.86
CA THR A 19 4.56 -8.84 1.94
C THR A 19 4.93 -7.71 1.01
N SER A 20 4.20 -7.53 -0.11
CA SER A 20 4.50 -6.50 -1.10
C SER A 20 3.60 -5.29 -0.94
N SER A 21 4.13 -4.09 -1.19
CA SER A 21 3.31 -2.88 -1.29
C SER A 21 2.26 -2.96 -2.43
N LEU A 22 2.41 -3.88 -3.40
CA LEU A 22 1.38 -4.18 -4.39
C LEU A 22 0.15 -4.91 -3.81
N ASP A 23 0.30 -5.55 -2.65
CA ASP A 23 -0.80 -6.23 -1.96
C ASP A 23 -1.66 -5.27 -1.13
N VAL A 24 -1.13 -4.08 -0.83
CA VAL A 24 -1.77 -3.07 0.03
C VAL A 24 -3.17 -2.69 -0.44
N PRO A 25 -3.44 -2.42 -1.73
CA PRO A 25 -4.79 -2.11 -2.18
C PRO A 25 -5.80 -3.23 -1.84
N LYS A 26 -5.41 -4.49 -2.00
CA LYS A 26 -6.24 -5.65 -1.69
C LYS A 26 -6.49 -5.76 -0.19
N PHE A 27 -5.44 -5.62 0.63
CA PHE A 27 -5.56 -5.68 2.08
C PHE A 27 -6.49 -4.57 2.62
N LEU A 28 -6.31 -3.32 2.16
CA LEU A 28 -7.12 -2.18 2.63
C LEU A 28 -8.60 -2.37 2.30
N ALA A 29 -8.92 -2.85 1.10
CA ALA A 29 -10.29 -3.18 0.73
C ALA A 29 -10.90 -4.25 1.65
N GLN A 30 -10.13 -5.27 2.05
CA GLN A 30 -10.58 -6.32 2.97
C GLN A 30 -10.89 -5.80 4.38
N VAL A 31 -10.12 -4.82 4.87
CA VAL A 31 -10.31 -4.25 6.21
C VAL A 31 -11.17 -2.97 6.23
N GLY A 32 -11.77 -2.59 5.11
CA GLY A 32 -12.68 -1.45 5.01
C GLY A 32 -12.01 -0.07 5.01
N LEU A 33 -10.74 -0.01 4.61
CA LEU A 33 -9.95 1.23 4.52
C LEU A 33 -9.86 1.72 3.07
N ASN A 34 -9.71 3.04 2.89
CA ASN A 34 -9.79 3.68 1.58
C ASN A 34 -8.60 4.60 1.24
N ALA A 35 -7.56 4.60 2.07
CA ALA A 35 -6.35 5.36 1.84
C ALA A 35 -5.11 4.61 2.33
N TYR A 36 -3.97 4.96 1.75
CA TYR A 36 -2.66 4.47 2.14
C TYR A 36 -1.63 5.57 1.93
N GLU A 37 -0.71 5.72 2.86
CA GLU A 37 0.47 6.56 2.66
C GLU A 37 1.69 5.66 2.45
N TYR A 38 2.28 5.76 1.25
CA TYR A 38 3.55 5.11 0.93
C TYR A 38 4.69 5.92 1.54
N GLN A 39 5.35 5.37 2.55
CA GLN A 39 6.44 6.04 3.24
C GLN A 39 7.79 5.89 2.51
N CYS A 40 8.42 7.00 2.17
CA CYS A 40 9.75 7.03 1.54
C CYS A 40 10.90 7.13 2.56
N GLY A 41 10.79 6.44 3.71
CA GLY A 41 11.76 6.55 4.82
C GLY A 41 13.19 6.10 4.50
N ARG A 42 13.38 5.35 3.40
CA ARG A 42 14.69 4.91 2.89
C ARG A 42 15.09 5.64 1.59
N GLY A 43 14.45 6.77 1.31
CA GLY A 43 14.59 7.52 0.06
C GLY A 43 13.54 7.17 -0.98
N VAL A 44 13.52 7.93 -2.07
CA VAL A 44 12.52 7.86 -3.16
C VAL A 44 13.00 7.00 -4.34
N ASN A 45 13.91 6.05 -4.11
CA ASN A 45 14.35 5.14 -5.16
C ASN A 45 13.25 4.10 -5.42
N VAL A 46 12.31 4.46 -6.28
CA VAL A 46 11.20 3.62 -6.72
C VAL A 46 11.16 3.61 -8.25
N LYS A 47 10.94 2.43 -8.84
CA LYS A 47 10.87 2.28 -10.29
C LYS A 47 9.51 2.76 -10.81
N GLU A 48 9.52 3.43 -11.96
CA GLU A 48 8.29 3.88 -12.63
C GLU A 48 7.33 2.71 -12.89
N GLU A 49 7.85 1.58 -13.36
CA GLU A 49 7.09 0.35 -13.59
C GLU A 49 6.31 -0.08 -12.34
N PHE A 50 6.99 -0.12 -11.19
CA PHE A 50 6.35 -0.46 -9.92
C PHE A 50 5.23 0.53 -9.56
N CYS A 51 5.46 1.83 -9.74
CA CYS A 51 4.45 2.86 -9.49
C CYS A 51 3.23 2.70 -10.41
N ARG A 52 3.44 2.37 -11.69
CA ARG A 52 2.35 2.12 -12.64
C ARG A 52 1.52 0.89 -12.25
N THR A 53 2.21 -0.20 -11.87
CA THR A 53 1.54 -1.40 -11.35
C THR A 53 0.73 -1.08 -10.09
N LEU A 54 1.31 -0.32 -9.14
CA LEU A 54 0.64 0.06 -7.90
C LEU A 54 -0.57 0.97 -8.16
N ALA A 55 -0.50 1.84 -9.16
CA ALA A 55 -1.60 2.71 -9.56
C ALA A 55 -2.73 1.96 -10.30
N GLY A 56 -2.54 0.68 -10.65
CA GLY A 56 -3.47 -0.07 -11.50
C GLY A 56 -3.52 0.44 -12.93
N ALA A 57 -2.53 1.23 -13.35
CA ALA A 57 -2.37 1.72 -14.72
C ALA A 57 -1.44 0.74 -15.45
N ALA A 58 -2.03 -0.30 -16.06
CA ALA A 58 -1.33 -1.20 -16.98
C ALA A 58 -0.89 -0.47 -18.25
#